data_AF-A0A401LB36-F1
#
_entry.id   AF-A0A401LB36-F1
#
_cell.length_a   1.000
_cell.length_b   1.000
_cell.length_c   1.000
_cell.angle_alpha   90.00
_cell.angle_beta   90.00
_cell.angle_gamma   90.00
#
_symmetry.space_group_name_H-M   'P 1'
#
loop_
_entity.id
_entity.type
_entity.pdbx_description
1 polymer ?
#
loop_
_entity_poly.entity_id
_entity_poly.type
_entity_poly.pdbx_seq_one_letter_code
_entity_poly.pdbx_strand_id
1 'polypeptide(L)'
;MINVDAIKELIDQAPEIKTLFTTESYPVASMYDYNTGTHKTSSIDLQTIYKNPVFLQWKDRVCFELAKIEGDAYIDEIIALSSHFTGWDDKTRFDKLESKLYVLKDHLDEYKEDCSTAQIEDDSRIPEKEICDKMLRALSKLQRNHHYNADSSEDTMNDYIRDILGESYFMKDQTRQGDSENGDEAGEVDIQLCYDGLPVVMIEGIKVSSLERERLDSHMNKVLTKYDPNGCPYTFLIVYTTAKNFDLGYKNIFNHFDKYSYPFPRECSLLDVETGYGELKHAQIILNRNGQKIRVHIWAAHIV
;
A
#
# COMPACT_ATOMS: atom_id res chain seq x y z
N MET A 1 3.40 -6.55 -9.18
CA MET A 1 3.58 -5.37 -8.33
C MET A 1 4.07 -4.17 -9.12
N ILE A 2 3.12 -3.27 -9.41
CA ILE A 2 3.34 -1.97 -10.07
C ILE A 2 3.97 -1.02 -9.06
N ASN A 3 5.08 -0.36 -9.42
CA ASN A 3 5.72 0.64 -8.56
C ASN A 3 5.21 2.04 -8.95
N VAL A 4 4.06 2.42 -8.38
CA VAL A 4 3.40 3.70 -8.67
C VAL A 4 4.29 4.90 -8.36
N ASP A 5 5.06 4.85 -7.26
CA ASP A 5 5.94 5.94 -6.87
C ASP A 5 7.09 6.12 -7.88
N ALA A 6 7.67 5.03 -8.36
CA ALA A 6 8.69 5.08 -9.42
C ALA A 6 8.13 5.66 -10.73
N ILE A 7 6.88 5.36 -11.10
CA ILE A 7 6.24 5.96 -12.28
C ILE A 7 6.00 7.45 -12.08
N LYS A 8 5.53 7.87 -10.89
CA LYS A 8 5.34 9.30 -10.55
C LYS A 8 6.66 10.08 -10.65
N GLU A 9 7.74 9.53 -10.09
CA GLU A 9 9.08 10.14 -10.18
C GLU A 9 9.58 10.28 -11.64
N LEU A 10 9.33 9.28 -12.48
CA LEU A 10 9.69 9.36 -13.91
C LEU A 10 8.88 10.42 -14.65
N ILE A 11 7.59 10.56 -14.34
CA ILE A 11 6.74 11.59 -14.94
C ILE A 11 7.21 12.99 -14.51
N ASP A 12 7.66 13.14 -13.26
CA ASP A 12 8.16 14.42 -12.73
C ASP A 12 9.47 14.89 -13.37
N GLN A 13 10.22 13.99 -14.02
CA GLN A 13 11.40 14.33 -14.82
C GLN A 13 11.06 14.91 -16.20
N ALA A 14 9.81 14.79 -16.68
CA ALA A 14 9.44 15.22 -18.04
C ALA A 14 9.81 16.68 -18.37
N PRO A 15 9.63 17.68 -17.47
CA PRO A 15 10.06 19.05 -17.73
C PRO A 15 11.56 19.18 -17.97
N GLU A 16 12.38 18.42 -17.25
CA GLU A 16 13.84 18.42 -17.37
C GLU A 16 14.25 17.80 -18.70
N ILE A 17 13.64 16.66 -19.07
CA ILE A 17 13.84 16.01 -20.36
C ILE A 17 13.46 16.94 -21.53
N LYS A 18 12.39 17.72 -21.38
CA LYS A 18 11.94 18.70 -22.38
C LYS A 18 13.00 19.77 -22.69
N THR A 19 13.91 20.05 -21.76
CA THR A 19 15.01 21.01 -21.97
C THR A 19 16.14 20.46 -22.86
N LEU A 20 16.17 19.15 -23.09
CA LEU A 20 17.24 18.46 -23.84
C LEU A 20 17.06 18.51 -25.37
N PHE A 21 15.98 19.13 -25.85
CA PHE A 21 15.75 19.30 -27.28
C PHE A 21 16.82 20.19 -27.92
N THR A 22 17.27 19.77 -29.10
CA THR A 22 18.24 20.52 -29.90
C THR A 22 17.70 20.80 -31.29
N THR A 23 18.06 21.95 -31.86
CA THR A 23 17.77 22.29 -33.25
C THR A 23 18.71 21.55 -34.19
N GLU A 24 18.18 20.67 -35.04
CA GLU A 24 18.92 20.06 -36.16
C GLU A 24 18.37 20.60 -37.48
N SER A 25 19.26 20.99 -38.40
CA SER A 25 18.89 21.51 -39.72
C SER A 25 18.95 20.39 -40.76
N TYR A 26 17.83 20.13 -41.43
CA TYR A 26 17.70 19.08 -42.43
C TYR A 26 17.56 19.70 -43.82
N PRO A 27 18.37 19.33 -44.82
CA PRO A 27 18.22 19.81 -46.19
C PRO A 27 16.94 19.23 -46.80
N VAL A 28 16.07 20.08 -47.33
CA VAL A 28 14.75 19.68 -47.87
C VAL A 28 14.72 19.76 -49.40
N ALA A 29 15.43 20.72 -49.99
CA ALA A 29 15.59 20.79 -51.43
C ALA A 29 16.95 21.41 -51.80
N SER A 30 17.57 20.91 -52.87
CA SER A 30 18.71 21.57 -53.51
C SER A 30 18.31 21.90 -54.93
N MET A 31 18.34 23.19 -55.28
CA MET A 31 18.06 23.67 -56.62
C MET A 31 19.31 24.31 -57.22
N TYR A 32 19.57 23.99 -58.48
CA TYR A 32 20.63 24.62 -59.25
C TYR A 32 20.13 25.94 -59.84
N ASP A 33 20.76 27.05 -59.47
CA ASP A 33 20.44 28.38 -59.99
C ASP A 33 21.29 28.63 -61.24
N TYR A 34 20.70 28.40 -62.42
CA TYR A 34 21.36 28.55 -63.72
C TYR A 34 21.85 29.98 -64.01
N ASN A 35 21.31 31.00 -63.34
CA ASN A 35 21.72 32.40 -63.55
C ASN A 35 22.99 32.74 -62.77
N THR A 36 23.24 32.06 -61.65
CA THR A 36 24.40 32.31 -60.78
C THR A 36 25.43 31.19 -60.77
N GLY A 37 25.12 30.03 -61.37
CA GLY A 37 25.99 28.85 -61.42
C GLY A 37 26.15 28.16 -60.06
N THR A 38 25.27 28.43 -59.10
CA THR A 38 25.39 27.94 -57.71
C THR A 38 24.21 27.03 -57.32
N HIS A 39 24.47 26.09 -56.41
CA HIS A 39 23.41 25.34 -55.74
C HIS A 39 22.87 26.14 -54.56
N LYS A 40 21.55 26.37 -54.52
CA LYS A 40 20.83 26.85 -53.34
C LYS A 40 20.19 25.64 -52.65
N THR A 41 20.62 25.37 -51.42
CA THR A 41 20.02 24.35 -50.58
C THR A 41 19.10 25.03 -49.57
N SER A 42 17.81 24.66 -49.57
CA SER A 42 16.89 25.03 -48.50
C SER A 42 16.93 23.96 -47.42
N SER A 43 16.97 24.39 -46.16
CA SER A 43 16.86 23.52 -45.01
C SER A 43 15.64 23.85 -44.16
N ILE A 44 15.21 22.88 -43.36
CA ILE A 44 14.23 23.05 -42.31
C ILE A 44 14.91 22.77 -40.97
N ASP A 45 14.64 23.63 -40.01
CA ASP A 45 15.13 23.47 -38.65
C ASP A 45 14.08 22.73 -37.83
N LEU A 46 14.45 21.57 -37.28
CA LEU A 46 13.59 20.72 -36.47
C LEU A 46 14.12 20.60 -35.05
N GLN A 47 13.22 20.58 -34.08
CA GLN A 47 13.53 20.31 -32.68
C GLN A 47 13.57 18.80 -32.48
N THR A 48 14.74 18.26 -32.17
CA THR A 48 15.00 16.81 -32.07
C THR A 48 15.54 16.42 -30.69
N ILE A 49 15.26 15.18 -30.29
CA ILE A 49 15.74 14.61 -29.01
C ILE A 49 16.14 13.13 -29.12
N TYR A 50 15.75 12.44 -30.19
CA TYR A 50 15.91 10.98 -30.38
C TYR A 50 17.33 10.41 -30.19
N LYS A 51 18.37 11.22 -30.34
CA LYS A 51 19.78 10.80 -30.12
C LYS A 51 20.28 11.06 -28.70
N ASN A 52 19.55 11.82 -27.89
CA ASN A 52 20.02 12.22 -26.57
C ASN A 52 20.01 11.00 -25.62
N PRO A 53 21.15 10.63 -25.02
CA PRO A 53 21.25 9.42 -24.21
C PRO A 53 20.42 9.49 -22.92
N VAL A 54 20.26 10.67 -22.33
CA VAL A 54 19.45 10.87 -21.12
C VAL A 54 17.98 10.66 -21.44
N PHE A 55 17.51 11.22 -22.57
CA PHE A 55 16.16 10.98 -23.06
C PHE A 55 15.91 9.50 -23.36
N LEU A 56 16.83 8.82 -24.05
CA LEU A 56 16.68 7.41 -24.38
C LEU A 56 16.55 6.54 -23.12
N GLN A 57 17.38 6.79 -22.11
CA GLN A 57 17.31 6.08 -20.83
C GLN A 57 15.99 6.35 -20.09
N TRP A 58 15.58 7.61 -20.00
CA TRP A 58 14.30 8.00 -19.39
C TRP A 58 13.12 7.32 -20.09
N LYS A 59 13.07 7.40 -21.42
CA LYS A 59 12.05 6.81 -22.29
C LYS A 59 11.97 5.29 -22.09
N ASP A 60 13.11 4.60 -22.09
CA ASP A 60 13.16 3.15 -21.87
C ASP A 60 12.66 2.77 -20.47
N ARG A 61 12.96 3.60 -19.46
CA ARG A 61 12.49 3.37 -18.09
C ARG A 61 10.98 3.58 -17.96
N VAL A 62 10.44 4.63 -18.58
CA VAL A 62 8.99 4.85 -18.68
C VAL A 62 8.31 3.65 -19.32
N CYS A 63 8.78 3.21 -20.50
CA CYS A 63 8.22 2.03 -21.17
C CYS A 63 8.29 0.77 -20.30
N PHE A 64 9.42 0.54 -19.62
CA PHE A 64 9.61 -0.64 -18.77
C PHE A 64 8.66 -0.67 -17.58
N GLU A 65 8.45 0.46 -16.88
CA GLU A 65 7.53 0.51 -15.75
C GLU A 65 6.07 0.41 -16.20
N LEU A 66 5.71 1.08 -17.30
CA LEU A 66 4.35 1.04 -17.85
C LEU A 66 3.98 -0.33 -18.42
N ALA A 67 4.92 -1.06 -19.03
CA ALA A 67 4.66 -2.40 -19.57
C ALA A 67 4.28 -3.44 -18.51
N LYS A 68 4.44 -3.13 -17.22
CA LYS A 68 3.96 -3.97 -16.11
C LYS A 68 2.45 -3.85 -15.88
N ILE A 69 1.81 -2.86 -16.49
CA ILE A 69 0.36 -2.65 -16.47
C ILE A 69 -0.20 -3.25 -17.76
N GLU A 70 -0.73 -4.47 -17.68
CA GLU A 70 -1.25 -5.19 -18.85
C GLU A 70 -2.74 -4.94 -19.07
N GLY A 71 -3.17 -4.92 -20.34
CA GLY A 71 -4.58 -4.88 -20.72
C GLY A 71 -5.25 -3.50 -20.65
N ASP A 72 -4.47 -2.43 -20.49
CA ASP A 72 -4.97 -1.06 -20.48
C ASP A 72 -4.65 -0.33 -21.79
N ALA A 73 -5.70 0.01 -22.55
CA ALA A 73 -5.57 0.65 -23.85
C ALA A 73 -4.94 2.06 -23.79
N TYR A 74 -5.08 2.75 -22.65
CA TYR A 74 -4.48 4.07 -22.46
C TYR A 74 -2.98 3.96 -22.20
N ILE A 75 -2.55 2.97 -21.41
CA ILE A 75 -1.14 2.65 -21.21
C ILE A 75 -0.48 2.21 -22.51
N ASP A 76 -1.15 1.34 -23.28
CA ASP A 76 -0.65 0.89 -24.59
C ASP A 76 -0.41 2.07 -25.54
N GLU A 77 -1.30 3.06 -25.54
CA GLU A 77 -1.14 4.28 -26.34
C GLU A 77 0.08 5.10 -25.90
N ILE A 78 0.34 5.22 -24.60
CA ILE A 78 1.52 5.91 -24.06
C ILE A 78 2.82 5.21 -24.46
N ILE A 79 2.85 3.88 -24.37
CA ILE A 79 4.00 3.08 -24.79
C ILE A 79 4.24 3.22 -26.30
N ALA A 80 3.18 3.21 -27.11
CA ALA A 80 3.28 3.42 -28.56
C ALA A 80 3.81 4.83 -28.90
N LEU A 81 3.39 5.87 -28.17
CA LEU A 81 3.90 7.23 -28.35
C LEU A 81 5.40 7.33 -28.05
N SER A 82 5.84 6.64 -26.98
CA SER A 82 7.23 6.57 -26.54
C SER A 82 8.15 5.86 -27.56
N SER A 83 7.62 5.09 -28.50
CA SER A 83 8.41 4.20 -29.37
C SER A 83 8.97 4.85 -30.64
N HIS A 84 8.41 5.96 -31.13
CA HIS A 84 8.68 6.49 -32.48
C HIS A 84 9.28 7.90 -32.50
N PHE A 85 10.42 8.10 -31.84
CA PHE A 85 11.22 9.32 -31.97
C PHE A 85 12.26 9.14 -33.08
N THR A 86 12.18 9.96 -34.13
CA THR A 86 12.95 9.78 -35.38
C THR A 86 13.68 11.05 -35.85
N GLY A 87 13.45 12.17 -35.16
CA GLY A 87 13.95 13.49 -35.53
C GLY A 87 12.98 14.34 -36.34
N TRP A 88 11.91 13.78 -36.91
CA TRP A 88 11.00 14.55 -37.76
C TRP A 88 9.92 15.32 -36.98
N ASP A 89 9.23 14.65 -36.05
CA ASP A 89 8.12 15.19 -35.27
C ASP A 89 8.33 15.07 -33.75
N ASP A 90 9.58 14.86 -33.33
CA ASP A 90 9.98 14.57 -31.94
C ASP A 90 9.33 15.55 -30.94
N LYS A 91 9.32 16.85 -31.24
CA LYS A 91 8.77 17.86 -30.33
C LYS A 91 7.28 17.69 -30.09
N THR A 92 6.50 17.61 -31.17
CA THR A 92 5.04 17.42 -31.10
C THR A 92 4.70 16.07 -30.47
N ARG A 93 5.49 15.03 -30.75
CA ARG A 93 5.31 13.71 -30.15
C ARG A 93 5.61 13.73 -28.65
N PHE A 94 6.67 14.42 -28.22
CA PHE A 94 6.97 14.59 -26.80
C PHE A 94 5.87 15.35 -26.08
N ASP A 95 5.35 16.45 -26.64
CA ASP A 95 4.28 17.22 -26.01
C ASP A 95 3.00 16.38 -25.83
N LYS A 96 2.70 15.47 -26.78
CA LYS A 96 1.60 14.49 -26.62
C LYS A 96 1.88 13.45 -25.54
N LEU A 97 3.10 12.91 -25.51
CA LEU A 97 3.53 11.96 -24.50
C LEU A 97 3.45 12.57 -23.10
N GLU A 98 4.03 13.76 -22.91
CA GLU A 98 4.00 14.52 -21.65
C GLU A 98 2.56 14.77 -21.17
N SER A 99 1.67 15.22 -22.07
CA SER A 99 0.26 15.44 -21.71
C SER A 99 -0.41 14.16 -21.21
N LYS A 100 -0.17 13.01 -21.85
CA LYS A 100 -0.78 11.75 -21.42
C LYS A 100 -0.17 11.21 -20.13
N LEU A 101 1.14 11.36 -19.96
CA LEU A 101 1.85 11.01 -18.73
C LEU A 101 1.30 11.80 -17.53
N TYR A 102 1.00 13.09 -17.70
CA TYR A 102 0.38 13.86 -16.62
C TYR A 102 -1.03 13.41 -16.27
N VAL A 103 -1.87 13.10 -17.27
CA VAL A 103 -3.18 12.50 -17.01
C VAL A 103 -3.01 11.16 -16.30
N LEU A 104 -2.09 10.30 -16.74
CA LEU A 104 -1.80 9.05 -16.06
C LEU A 104 -1.39 9.30 -14.61
N LYS A 105 -0.54 10.31 -14.35
CA LYS A 105 -0.09 10.67 -12.99
C LYS A 105 -1.25 10.88 -12.02
N ASP A 106 -2.30 11.56 -12.47
CA ASP A 106 -3.48 11.88 -11.66
C ASP A 106 -4.33 10.64 -11.36
N HIS A 107 -4.25 9.61 -12.20
CA HIS A 107 -5.01 8.36 -12.11
C HIS A 107 -4.17 7.14 -11.70
N LEU A 108 -2.88 7.32 -11.42
CA LEU A 108 -1.96 6.22 -11.13
C LEU A 108 -2.34 5.39 -9.89
N ASP A 109 -3.02 6.01 -8.94
CA ASP A 109 -3.49 5.33 -7.74
C ASP A 109 -4.60 4.31 -8.05
N GLU A 110 -5.28 4.40 -9.20
CA GLU A 110 -6.24 3.38 -9.69
C GLU A 110 -5.55 2.08 -10.14
N TYR A 111 -4.24 2.14 -10.43
CA TYR A 111 -3.42 0.99 -10.84
C TYR A 111 -2.65 0.38 -9.66
N LYS A 112 -2.85 0.88 -8.44
CA LYS A 112 -2.38 0.15 -7.25
C LYS A 112 -3.10 -1.19 -7.26
N GLU A 113 -2.35 -2.28 -7.21
CA GLU A 113 -2.93 -3.61 -7.00
C GLU A 113 -3.83 -3.52 -5.75
N ASP A 114 -5.15 -3.55 -5.98
CA ASP A 114 -6.13 -3.71 -4.93
C ASP A 114 -5.76 -4.98 -4.17
N CYS A 115 -5.29 -4.84 -2.93
CA CYS A 115 -5.03 -5.98 -2.03
C CYS A 115 -6.29 -6.84 -1.74
N SER A 116 -7.46 -6.44 -2.27
CA SER A 116 -8.68 -7.25 -2.30
C SER A 116 -8.57 -8.42 -3.30
N THR A 117 -7.73 -8.30 -4.33
CA THR A 117 -7.51 -9.31 -5.38
C THR A 117 -6.30 -10.20 -5.13
N ALA A 118 -5.39 -9.82 -4.22
CA ALA A 118 -4.38 -10.72 -3.70
C ALA A 118 -5.07 -11.76 -2.78
N GLN A 119 -5.70 -12.75 -3.43
CA GLN A 119 -6.16 -13.96 -2.77
C GLN A 119 -4.94 -14.63 -2.16
N ILE A 120 -4.78 -14.48 -0.85
CA ILE A 120 -4.09 -15.50 -0.07
C ILE A 120 -5.07 -16.68 -0.07
N GLU A 121 -4.59 -17.88 -0.37
CA GLU A 121 -5.40 -19.08 -0.13
C GLU A 121 -5.79 -19.07 1.33
N ASP A 122 -7.10 -19.05 1.58
CA ASP A 122 -7.65 -18.97 2.93
C ASP A 122 -7.13 -20.15 3.76
N ASP A 123 -6.73 -19.90 5.01
CA ASP A 123 -6.19 -20.98 5.84
C ASP A 123 -7.32 -21.95 6.19
N SER A 124 -7.18 -23.19 5.75
CA SER A 124 -8.19 -24.24 5.97
C SER A 124 -8.54 -24.50 7.44
N ARG A 125 -7.68 -24.08 8.40
CA ARG A 125 -7.92 -24.26 9.84
C ARG A 125 -8.90 -23.22 10.39
N ILE A 126 -8.76 -21.96 9.98
CA ILE A 126 -9.66 -20.86 10.36
C ILE A 126 -9.82 -19.93 9.15
N PRO A 127 -10.97 -19.99 8.45
CA PRO A 127 -11.25 -19.09 7.33
C PRO A 127 -11.21 -17.61 7.75
N GLU A 128 -10.55 -16.76 6.98
CA GLU A 128 -10.33 -15.32 7.20
C GLU A 128 -11.67 -14.61 7.40
N LYS A 129 -12.66 -14.94 6.56
CA LYS A 129 -14.00 -14.37 6.65
C LYS A 129 -14.68 -14.73 7.97
N GLU A 130 -14.54 -15.97 8.43
CA GLU A 130 -15.17 -16.43 9.67
C GLU A 130 -14.61 -15.68 10.88
N ILE A 131 -13.28 -15.55 10.97
CA ILE A 131 -12.66 -14.84 12.09
C ILE A 131 -12.94 -13.33 12.03
N CYS A 132 -12.95 -12.72 10.84
CA CYS A 132 -13.33 -11.31 10.67
C CYS A 132 -14.79 -11.06 11.07
N ASP A 133 -15.74 -11.90 10.66
CA ASP A 133 -17.15 -11.78 11.04
C ASP A 133 -17.36 -11.90 12.56
N LYS A 134 -16.59 -12.79 13.21
CA LYS A 134 -16.61 -12.93 14.67
C LYS A 134 -15.94 -11.75 15.39
N MET A 135 -14.82 -11.25 14.87
CA MET A 135 -14.17 -10.05 15.40
C MET A 135 -15.10 -8.83 15.32
N LEU A 136 -15.72 -8.62 14.16
CA LEU A 136 -16.73 -7.57 13.94
C LEU A 136 -17.86 -7.68 14.97
N ARG A 137 -18.37 -8.89 15.22
CA ARG A 137 -19.40 -9.15 16.23
C ARG A 137 -18.90 -8.89 17.66
N ALA A 138 -17.67 -9.27 17.99
CA ALA A 138 -17.09 -9.09 19.31
C ALA A 138 -16.92 -7.59 19.64
N LEU A 139 -16.34 -6.82 18.71
CA LEU A 139 -16.16 -5.38 18.85
C LEU A 139 -17.52 -4.65 18.91
N SER A 140 -18.47 -5.06 18.08
CA SER A 140 -19.84 -4.50 18.11
C SER A 140 -20.54 -4.77 19.45
N LYS A 141 -20.32 -5.94 20.08
CA LYS A 141 -20.84 -6.25 21.42
C LYS A 141 -20.15 -5.43 22.49
N LEU A 142 -18.82 -5.25 22.40
CA LEU A 142 -18.03 -4.45 23.33
C LEU A 142 -18.52 -3.00 23.35
N GLN A 143 -18.65 -2.37 22.17
CA GLN A 143 -19.11 -0.97 22.05
C GLN A 143 -20.53 -0.74 22.60
N ARG A 144 -21.39 -1.77 22.59
CA ARG A 144 -22.77 -1.68 23.09
C ARG A 144 -22.88 -1.96 24.59
N ASN A 145 -21.82 -2.46 25.22
CA ASN A 145 -21.84 -2.82 26.62
C ASN A 145 -21.46 -1.60 27.47
N HIS A 146 -22.42 -1.07 28.23
CA HIS A 146 -22.27 0.12 29.06
C HIS A 146 -21.21 0.00 30.18
N HIS A 147 -20.68 -1.19 30.44
CA HIS A 147 -19.55 -1.38 31.37
C HIS A 147 -18.20 -0.94 30.77
N TYR A 148 -18.11 -0.84 29.44
CA TYR A 148 -16.90 -0.40 28.75
C TYR A 148 -17.07 1.03 28.26
N ASN A 149 -16.12 1.89 28.65
CA ASN A 149 -16.11 3.31 28.32
C ASN A 149 -14.67 3.86 28.30
N ALA A 150 -14.54 5.18 28.15
CA ALA A 150 -13.26 5.85 28.10
C ALA A 150 -12.36 5.67 29.34
N ASP A 151 -12.87 5.18 30.47
CA ASP A 151 -12.10 4.90 31.69
C ASP A 151 -11.73 3.40 31.84
N SER A 152 -12.30 2.50 31.04
CA SER A 152 -12.01 1.07 31.09
C SER A 152 -10.57 0.77 30.67
N SER A 153 -9.92 -0.20 31.33
CA SER A 153 -8.54 -0.57 30.96
C SER A 153 -8.50 -1.38 29.67
N GLU A 154 -7.39 -1.27 28.96
CA GLU A 154 -7.04 -2.10 27.78
C GLU A 154 -7.19 -3.58 28.08
N ASP A 155 -6.60 -4.06 29.19
CA ASP A 155 -6.71 -5.44 29.67
C ASP A 155 -8.16 -5.94 29.75
N THR A 156 -9.06 -5.17 30.37
CA THR A 156 -10.46 -5.61 30.53
C THR A 156 -11.22 -5.67 29.21
N MET A 157 -10.83 -4.86 28.22
CA MET A 157 -11.40 -4.91 26.87
C MET A 157 -10.84 -6.12 26.11
N ASN A 158 -9.54 -6.40 26.23
CA ASN A 158 -8.92 -7.60 25.66
C ASN A 158 -9.52 -8.88 26.24
N ASP A 159 -9.72 -8.93 27.57
CA ASP A 159 -10.42 -10.04 28.24
C ASP A 159 -11.80 -10.29 27.63
N TYR A 160 -12.57 -9.22 27.38
CA TYR A 160 -13.90 -9.33 26.78
C TYR A 160 -13.87 -9.88 25.35
N ILE A 161 -12.93 -9.41 24.53
CA ILE A 161 -12.75 -9.90 23.16
C ILE A 161 -12.34 -11.37 23.19
N ARG A 162 -11.38 -11.73 24.06
CA ARG A 162 -10.93 -13.10 24.26
C ARG A 162 -12.10 -14.02 24.60
N ASP A 163 -12.93 -13.65 25.57
CA ASP A 163 -14.04 -14.48 26.03
C ASP A 163 -15.06 -14.72 24.91
N ILE A 164 -15.39 -13.71 24.10
CA ILE A 164 -16.30 -13.86 22.96
C ILE A 164 -15.70 -14.77 21.87
N LEU A 165 -14.42 -14.62 21.56
CA LEU A 165 -13.77 -15.46 20.55
C LEU A 165 -13.59 -16.90 21.07
N GLY A 166 -13.36 -17.07 22.37
CA GLY A 166 -13.21 -18.35 23.05
C GLY A 166 -14.48 -19.20 23.07
N GLU A 167 -15.68 -18.60 22.95
CA GLU A 167 -16.93 -19.36 22.74
C GLU A 167 -16.92 -20.17 21.42
N SER A 168 -16.09 -19.75 20.47
CA SER A 168 -16.12 -20.19 19.08
C SER A 168 -14.90 -20.97 18.63
N TYR A 169 -13.79 -20.89 19.35
CA TYR A 169 -12.52 -21.54 19.01
C TYR A 169 -11.93 -22.23 20.25
N PHE A 170 -11.27 -23.38 20.04
CA PHE A 170 -10.51 -24.04 21.10
C PHE A 170 -9.29 -23.18 21.45
N MET A 171 -9.48 -22.23 22.34
CA MET A 171 -8.42 -21.41 22.89
C MET A 171 -7.63 -22.27 23.89
N LYS A 172 -6.35 -22.54 23.61
CA LYS A 172 -5.45 -23.01 24.67
C LYS A 172 -5.28 -21.82 25.61
N ASP A 173 -5.91 -21.92 26.76
CA ASP A 173 -5.73 -20.99 27.87
C ASP A 173 -4.23 -20.94 28.22
N GLN A 174 -3.56 -19.88 27.76
CA GLN A 174 -2.28 -19.42 28.28
C GLN A 174 -2.51 -18.03 28.87
N THR A 175 -3.52 -17.91 29.72
CA THR A 175 -3.69 -16.69 30.53
C THR A 175 -2.96 -16.89 31.84
N ARG A 176 -1.86 -16.16 32.03
CA ARG A 176 -1.41 -15.65 33.34
C ARG A 176 -1.35 -16.65 34.50
N GLN A 177 -0.54 -17.71 34.38
CA GLN A 177 0.00 -18.45 35.53
C GLN A 177 1.53 -18.33 35.64
N GLY A 178 2.08 -17.16 35.31
CA GLY A 178 3.46 -16.82 35.62
C GLY A 178 3.47 -15.40 36.18
N ASP A 179 3.73 -15.27 37.48
CA ASP A 179 3.90 -13.97 38.12
C ASP A 179 4.93 -13.12 37.36
N SER A 180 4.58 -11.87 37.06
CA SER A 180 5.59 -10.89 36.67
C SER A 180 6.45 -10.61 37.90
N GLU A 181 7.75 -10.90 37.85
CA GLU A 181 8.75 -10.20 38.67
C GLU A 181 10.15 -10.50 38.14
N ASN A 182 10.73 -9.51 37.45
CA ASN A 182 12.16 -9.41 37.11
C ASN A 182 12.75 -10.39 36.05
N GLY A 183 12.90 -9.86 34.82
CA GLY A 183 14.08 -10.12 33.97
C GLY A 183 13.98 -11.28 32.96
N ASP A 184 14.12 -10.93 31.68
CA ASP A 184 14.48 -11.81 30.54
C ASP A 184 13.47 -12.84 29.98
N GLU A 185 12.17 -12.55 30.02
CA GLU A 185 11.18 -13.35 29.26
C GLU A 185 10.28 -12.50 28.35
N ALA A 186 10.03 -13.02 27.14
CA ALA A 186 9.18 -12.40 26.13
C ALA A 186 7.78 -12.15 26.71
N GLY A 187 7.28 -10.91 26.59
CA GLY A 187 6.02 -10.49 27.20
C GLY A 187 4.83 -11.39 26.85
N GLU A 188 3.81 -11.38 27.72
CA GLU A 188 2.57 -12.14 27.51
C GLU A 188 1.85 -11.66 26.23
N VAL A 189 1.41 -12.63 25.42
CA VAL A 189 0.55 -12.37 24.25
C VAL A 189 -0.88 -12.08 24.73
N ASP A 190 -1.51 -11.01 24.27
CA ASP A 190 -2.87 -10.65 24.70
C ASP A 190 -3.90 -11.75 24.38
N ILE A 191 -3.97 -12.21 23.11
CA ILE A 191 -4.88 -13.28 22.70
C ILE A 191 -4.27 -14.10 21.55
N GLN A 192 -4.32 -15.43 21.67
CA GLN A 192 -3.88 -16.39 20.65
C GLN A 192 -4.99 -17.42 20.35
N LEU A 193 -5.38 -17.55 19.08
CA LEU A 193 -6.33 -18.59 18.66
C LEU A 193 -5.59 -19.78 18.05
N CYS A 194 -5.99 -20.98 18.48
CA CYS A 194 -5.39 -22.23 18.04
C CYS A 194 -6.42 -23.12 17.34
N TYR A 195 -5.94 -23.91 16.38
CA TYR A 195 -6.67 -25.03 15.79
C TYR A 195 -5.83 -26.30 15.99
N ASP A 196 -6.43 -27.34 16.58
CA ASP A 196 -5.74 -28.59 16.93
C ASP A 196 -4.43 -28.36 17.72
N GLY A 197 -4.44 -27.39 18.63
CA GLY A 197 -3.28 -27.04 19.46
C GLY A 197 -2.16 -26.25 18.75
N LEU A 198 -2.30 -25.92 17.47
CA LEU A 198 -1.38 -25.08 16.70
C LEU A 198 -1.91 -23.64 16.58
N PRO A 199 -1.05 -22.61 16.73
CA PRO A 199 -1.47 -21.22 16.56
C PRO A 199 -1.85 -20.91 15.11
N VAL A 200 -2.90 -20.11 14.95
CA VAL A 200 -3.40 -19.65 13.65
C VAL A 200 -3.59 -18.14 13.62
N VAL A 201 -3.98 -17.54 14.75
CA VAL A 201 -4.24 -16.10 14.85
C VAL A 201 -3.54 -15.54 16.09
N MET A 202 -2.78 -14.47 15.89
CA MET A 202 -2.25 -13.63 16.97
C MET A 202 -3.01 -12.32 17.02
N ILE A 203 -3.39 -11.87 18.22
CA ILE A 203 -4.17 -10.66 18.40
C ILE A 203 -3.56 -9.84 19.53
N GLU A 204 -3.39 -8.55 19.28
CA GLU A 204 -2.96 -7.54 20.25
C GLU A 204 -4.01 -6.44 20.33
N GLY A 205 -4.34 -6.02 21.54
CA GLY A 205 -5.21 -4.88 21.75
C GLY A 205 -4.45 -3.68 22.27
N ILE A 206 -4.84 -2.48 21.84
CA ILE A 206 -4.26 -1.23 22.34
C ILE A 206 -5.32 -0.16 22.50
N LYS A 207 -5.32 0.51 23.66
CA LYS A 207 -6.14 1.68 23.92
C LYS A 207 -5.34 2.96 23.71
N VAL A 208 -5.89 3.84 22.88
CA VAL A 208 -5.31 5.16 22.58
C VAL A 208 -6.36 6.26 22.66
N SER A 209 -5.94 7.45 23.06
CA SER A 209 -6.81 8.64 23.12
C SER A 209 -6.57 9.60 21.94
N SER A 210 -5.43 9.42 21.26
CA SER A 210 -4.98 10.22 20.13
C SER A 210 -4.01 9.40 19.26
N LEU A 211 -3.35 10.03 18.28
CA LEU A 211 -2.32 9.35 17.48
C LEU A 211 -1.04 9.16 18.29
N GLU A 212 -0.99 8.08 19.07
CA GLU A 212 0.14 7.69 19.92
C GLU A 212 1.12 6.77 19.15
N ARG A 213 1.82 7.34 18.16
CA ARG A 213 2.65 6.60 17.17
C ARG A 213 3.58 5.56 17.79
N GLU A 214 4.38 5.94 18.78
CA GLU A 214 5.34 5.02 19.40
C GLU A 214 4.67 3.81 20.07
N ARG A 215 3.49 4.01 20.68
CA ARG A 215 2.74 2.90 21.29
C ARG A 215 2.11 2.01 20.22
N LEU A 216 1.51 2.60 19.18
CA LEU A 216 0.98 1.86 18.03
C LEU A 216 2.08 1.01 17.35
N ASP A 217 3.23 1.62 17.08
CA ASP A 217 4.40 0.96 16.51
C ASP A 217 4.91 -0.19 17.39
N SER A 218 4.96 0.03 18.71
CA SER A 218 5.40 -0.98 19.67
C SER A 218 4.47 -2.19 19.69
N HIS A 219 3.14 -1.99 19.76
CA HIS A 219 2.16 -3.07 19.78
C HIS A 219 2.11 -3.83 18.44
N MET A 220 2.17 -3.12 17.31
CA MET A 220 2.26 -3.76 15.99
C MET A 220 3.53 -4.63 15.87
N ASN A 221 4.69 -4.12 16.34
CA ASN A 221 5.92 -4.90 16.35
C ASN A 221 5.84 -6.12 17.27
N LYS A 222 5.26 -5.98 18.47
CA LYS A 222 5.09 -7.09 19.42
C LYS A 222 4.32 -8.24 18.78
N VAL A 223 3.14 -7.96 18.23
CA VAL A 223 2.26 -8.99 17.68
C VAL A 223 2.85 -9.67 16.45
N LEU A 224 3.55 -8.92 15.59
CA LEU A 224 4.19 -9.46 14.39
C LEU A 224 5.48 -10.24 14.66
N THR A 225 6.25 -9.90 15.69
CA THR A 225 7.61 -10.43 15.87
C THR A 225 7.83 -11.19 17.16
N LYS A 226 7.38 -10.67 18.30
CA LYS A 226 7.66 -11.24 19.62
C LYS A 226 6.69 -12.36 19.97
N TYR A 227 5.43 -12.16 19.63
CA TYR A 227 4.33 -13.05 20.01
C TYR A 227 4.07 -14.13 18.97
N ASP A 228 4.49 -13.89 17.73
CA ASP A 228 4.35 -14.83 16.64
C ASP A 228 5.72 -15.40 16.21
N PRO A 229 6.33 -16.36 16.95
CA PRO A 229 7.55 -17.01 16.47
C PRO A 229 7.31 -17.87 15.22
N ASN A 230 6.06 -18.27 14.97
CA ASN A 230 5.72 -19.27 13.94
C ASN A 230 5.37 -18.66 12.57
N GLY A 231 5.03 -17.36 12.50
CA GLY A 231 4.54 -16.76 11.27
C GLY A 231 3.10 -17.18 10.98
N CYS A 232 2.21 -16.95 11.95
CA CYS A 232 0.80 -17.27 11.86
C CYS A 232 0.15 -16.62 10.63
N PRO A 233 -0.80 -17.31 9.97
CA PRO A 233 -1.48 -16.78 8.78
C PRO A 233 -2.15 -15.42 9.01
N TYR A 234 -2.71 -15.22 10.21
CA TYR A 234 -3.43 -13.99 10.55
C TYR A 234 -2.86 -13.30 11.78
N THR A 235 -2.78 -11.98 11.70
CA THR A 235 -2.43 -11.10 12.82
C THR A 235 -3.48 -10.00 12.93
N PHE A 236 -3.95 -9.72 14.14
CA PHE A 236 -4.93 -8.67 14.40
C PHE A 236 -4.36 -7.65 15.38
N LEU A 237 -4.43 -6.38 15.01
CA LEU A 237 -4.28 -5.27 15.96
C LEU A 237 -5.65 -4.65 16.18
N ILE A 238 -6.10 -4.60 17.43
CA ILE A 238 -7.35 -3.96 17.83
C ILE A 238 -7.01 -2.63 18.50
N VAL A 239 -7.45 -1.53 17.90
CA VAL A 239 -7.26 -0.18 18.44
C VAL A 239 -8.57 0.29 19.07
N TYR A 240 -8.64 0.29 20.40
CA TYR A 240 -9.71 0.90 21.17
C TYR A 240 -9.43 2.40 21.28
N THR A 241 -10.10 3.22 20.48
CA THR A 241 -9.83 4.66 20.45
C THR A 241 -10.90 5.45 21.19
N THR A 242 -10.48 6.41 22.02
CA THR A 242 -11.37 7.38 22.67
C THR A 242 -11.27 8.77 22.02
N ALA A 243 -10.81 8.81 20.76
CA ALA A 243 -10.64 10.06 20.02
C ALA A 243 -11.98 10.77 19.81
N LYS A 244 -12.06 12.04 20.25
CA LYS A 244 -13.28 12.87 20.16
C LYS A 244 -13.89 12.96 18.75
N ASN A 245 -13.05 12.95 17.72
CA ASN A 245 -13.48 12.85 16.33
C ASN A 245 -12.94 11.54 15.77
N PHE A 246 -13.77 10.51 15.80
CA PHE A 246 -13.39 9.16 15.41
C PHE A 246 -12.94 9.08 13.94
N ASP A 247 -13.65 9.73 13.01
CA ASP A 247 -13.28 9.72 11.58
C ASP A 247 -11.87 10.29 11.36
N LEU A 248 -11.56 11.45 11.97
CA LEU A 248 -10.23 12.03 11.90
C LEU A 248 -9.18 11.15 12.62
N GLY A 249 -9.55 10.59 13.77
CA GLY A 249 -8.70 9.68 14.54
C GLY A 249 -8.30 8.44 13.73
N TYR A 250 -9.28 7.79 13.09
CA TYR A 250 -9.07 6.64 12.22
C TYR A 250 -8.22 7.00 11.00
N LYS A 251 -8.51 8.09 10.29
CA LYS A 251 -7.70 8.55 9.15
C LYS A 251 -6.23 8.74 9.53
N ASN A 252 -5.97 9.29 10.72
CA ASN A 252 -4.61 9.46 11.22
C ASN A 252 -3.91 8.13 11.51
N ILE A 253 -4.64 7.16 12.10
CA ILE A 253 -4.13 5.80 12.36
C ILE A 253 -3.85 5.06 11.04
N PHE A 254 -4.80 5.09 10.10
CA PHE A 254 -4.66 4.50 8.77
C PHE A 254 -3.43 5.05 8.04
N ASN A 255 -3.31 6.38 7.94
CA ASN A 255 -2.18 7.03 7.28
C ASN A 255 -0.84 6.74 7.98
N HIS A 256 -0.86 6.50 9.28
CA HIS A 256 0.32 6.11 10.02
C HIS A 256 0.76 4.70 9.66
N PHE A 257 -0.16 3.73 9.66
CA PHE A 257 0.14 2.34 9.32
C PHE A 257 0.38 2.11 7.82
N ASP A 258 -0.13 2.96 6.94
CA ASP A 258 0.24 2.91 5.52
C ASP A 258 1.69 3.37 5.29
N LYS A 259 2.22 4.24 6.14
CA LYS A 259 3.62 4.73 6.09
C LYS A 259 4.55 4.00 7.06
N TYR A 260 4.02 3.07 7.83
CA TYR A 260 4.76 2.32 8.83
C TYR A 260 5.76 1.37 8.18
N SER A 261 6.97 1.30 8.73
CA SER A 261 8.01 0.37 8.31
C SER A 261 7.77 -0.98 8.98
N TYR A 262 6.95 -1.82 8.36
CA TYR A 262 6.68 -3.18 8.85
C TYR A 262 7.97 -4.01 8.97
N PRO A 263 8.04 -4.93 9.95
CA PRO A 263 9.20 -5.81 10.13
C PRO A 263 9.38 -6.83 8.99
N PHE A 264 8.38 -6.95 8.13
CA PHE A 264 8.36 -7.86 6.98
C PHE A 264 7.99 -7.11 5.70
N PRO A 265 8.52 -7.49 4.52
CA PRO A 265 8.17 -6.88 3.24
C PRO A 265 6.66 -6.84 2.99
N ARG A 266 6.18 -5.71 2.45
CA ARG A 266 4.79 -5.54 2.04
C ARG A 266 4.56 -6.17 0.68
N GLU A 267 3.50 -6.96 0.55
CA GLU A 267 3.01 -7.49 -0.73
C GLU A 267 1.96 -6.56 -1.36
N CYS A 268 1.39 -5.63 -0.59
CA CYS A 268 0.39 -4.69 -1.06
C CYS A 268 0.35 -3.39 -0.22
N SER A 269 -0.38 -2.38 -0.71
CA SER A 269 -0.74 -1.20 0.07
C SER A 269 -1.75 -1.54 1.18
N LEU A 270 -1.81 -0.71 2.23
CA LEU A 270 -2.85 -0.85 3.26
C LEU A 270 -4.21 -0.54 2.61
N LEU A 271 -5.20 -1.39 2.83
CA LEU A 271 -6.57 -1.20 2.34
C LEU A 271 -7.52 -0.88 3.48
N ASP A 272 -8.46 0.03 3.20
CA ASP A 272 -9.63 0.26 4.05
C ASP A 272 -10.74 -0.73 3.65
N VAL A 273 -11.29 -1.44 4.62
CA VAL A 273 -12.30 -2.48 4.44
C VAL A 273 -13.61 -2.00 5.04
N GLU A 274 -14.67 -2.04 4.24
CA GLU A 274 -15.99 -1.59 4.69
C GLU A 274 -16.59 -2.56 5.71
N THR A 275 -16.85 -2.05 6.91
CA THR A 275 -17.50 -2.81 7.99
C THR A 275 -19.03 -2.67 7.97
N GLY A 276 -19.55 -1.65 7.27
CA GLY A 276 -20.94 -1.20 7.36
C GLY A 276 -21.26 -0.35 8.61
N TYR A 277 -20.28 -0.05 9.47
CA TYR A 277 -20.45 0.73 10.69
C TYR A 277 -19.70 2.07 10.65
N GLY A 278 -20.28 3.10 11.25
CA GLY A 278 -19.68 4.44 11.34
C GLY A 278 -18.58 4.56 12.41
N GLU A 279 -18.73 3.83 13.51
CA GLU A 279 -17.88 3.91 14.72
C GLU A 279 -16.93 2.71 14.88
N LEU A 280 -16.82 1.89 13.84
CA LEU A 280 -15.97 0.71 13.78
C LEU A 280 -15.39 0.58 12.38
N LYS A 281 -14.06 0.64 12.28
CA LYS A 281 -13.32 0.64 11.01
C LYS A 281 -12.35 -0.52 10.96
N HIS A 282 -12.00 -0.94 9.75
CA HIS A 282 -11.13 -2.07 9.50
C HIS A 282 -10.19 -1.73 8.37
N ALA A 283 -8.90 -1.95 8.57
CA ALA A 283 -7.91 -1.93 7.51
C ALA A 283 -7.19 -3.27 7.43
N GLN A 284 -6.61 -3.58 6.28
CA GLN A 284 -5.84 -4.80 6.10
C GLN A 284 -4.64 -4.63 5.17
N ILE A 285 -3.62 -5.46 5.39
CA ILE A 285 -2.42 -5.52 4.56
C ILE A 285 -1.88 -6.95 4.51
N ILE A 286 -1.18 -7.29 3.43
CA ILE A 286 -0.43 -8.54 3.29
C ILE A 286 1.06 -8.27 3.44
N LEU A 287 1.71 -9.06 4.29
CA LEU A 287 3.15 -9.08 4.48
C LEU A 287 3.73 -10.43 4.00
N ASN A 288 4.99 -10.43 3.58
CA ASN A 288 5.75 -11.63 3.25
C ASN A 288 6.73 -11.97 4.36
N ARG A 289 6.52 -13.07 5.05
CA ARG A 289 7.44 -13.59 6.06
C ARG A 289 8.04 -14.89 5.58
N ASN A 290 9.31 -14.86 5.18
CA ASN A 290 10.07 -16.03 4.71
C ASN A 290 9.38 -16.80 3.55
N GLY A 291 8.73 -16.08 2.63
CA GLY A 291 8.01 -16.67 1.50
C GLY A 291 6.55 -17.02 1.78
N GLN A 292 6.10 -16.92 3.04
CA GLN A 292 4.70 -17.08 3.42
C GLN A 292 3.99 -15.73 3.48
N LYS A 293 2.78 -15.66 2.89
CA LYS A 293 1.93 -14.47 3.02
C LYS A 293 1.19 -14.50 4.36
N ILE A 294 1.27 -13.40 5.09
CA ILE A 294 0.58 -13.16 6.36
C ILE A 294 -0.41 -12.02 6.16
N ARG A 295 -1.65 -12.22 6.56
CA ARG A 295 -2.69 -11.20 6.55
C ARG A 295 -2.71 -10.48 7.90
N VAL A 296 -2.55 -9.16 7.86
CA VAL A 296 -2.65 -8.30 9.04
C VAL A 296 -3.93 -7.51 8.95
N HIS A 297 -4.74 -7.56 10.00
CA HIS A 297 -5.97 -6.79 10.16
C HIS A 297 -5.79 -5.76 11.26
N ILE A 298 -6.21 -4.53 10.99
CA ILE A 298 -6.15 -3.41 11.93
C ILE A 298 -7.58 -2.93 12.13
N TRP A 299 -8.14 -3.23 13.29
CA TRP A 299 -9.48 -2.81 13.67
C TRP A 299 -9.41 -1.55 14.52
N ALA A 300 -10.28 -0.58 14.29
CA ALA A 300 -10.41 0.60 15.14
C ALA A 300 -11.84 0.72 15.64
N ALA A 301 -12.03 0.57 16.95
CA ALA A 301 -13.33 0.66 17.61
C ALA A 301 -13.39 1.94 18.46
N HIS A 302 -14.38 2.80 18.20
CA HIS A 302 -14.61 3.97 19.03
C HIS A 302 -15.23 3.57 20.37
N ILE A 303 -14.58 3.97 21.47
CA ILE A 303 -15.05 3.78 22.84
C ILE A 303 -15.45 5.14 23.40
N VAL A 304 -16.72 5.26 23.80
CA VAL A 304 -17.34 6.50 24.31
C VAL A 304 -17.51 6.44 25.82
#